data_AF-A0A645IE54-F1
#
_entry.id   AF-A0A645IE54-F1
#
_cell.length_a   1.000
_cell.length_b   1.000
_cell.length_c   1.000
_cell.angle_alpha   90.00
_cell.angle_beta   90.00
_cell.angle_gamma   90.00
#
_symmetry.space_group_name_H-M   'P 1'
#
loop_
_entity.id
_entity.type
_entity.pdbx_description
1 polymer ?
#
loop_
_entity_poly.entity_id
_entity_poly.type
_entity_poly.pdbx_seq_one_letter_code
_entity_poly.pdbx_strand_id
1 'polypeptide(L)' 'MRDEEDIEFIKGNLEDGEALGFIHYNQQVIDSDRANQSPYDISEATRNEIKAIKNRLVEIKNHNS' A
#
# COMPACT_ATOMS: atom_id res chain seq x y z
N MET A 1 -17.19 -0.65 -1.53
CA MET A 1 -15.95 -0.37 -0.76
C MET A 1 -15.78 1.14 -0.77
N ARG A 2 -15.43 1.76 0.36
CA ARG A 2 -15.33 3.23 0.54
C ARG A 2 -13.87 3.67 0.51
N ASP A 3 -13.11 3.14 -0.44
CA ASP A 3 -11.65 3.23 -0.40
C ASP A 3 -11.15 4.69 -0.39
N GLU A 4 -11.77 5.55 -1.20
CA GLU A 4 -11.39 6.97 -1.26
C GLU A 4 -11.78 7.75 0.00
N GLU A 5 -12.97 7.52 0.55
CA GLU A 5 -13.42 8.18 1.79
C GLU A 5 -12.56 7.75 2.99
N ASP A 6 -12.21 6.47 3.07
CA ASP A 6 -11.33 5.93 4.11
C ASP A 6 -9.92 6.51 4.00
N ILE A 7 -9.40 6.66 2.78
CA ILE A 7 -8.10 7.31 2.53
C ILE A 7 -8.12 8.77 2.97
N GLU A 8 -9.13 9.54 2.58
CA GLU A 8 -9.22 10.96 2.94
C GLU A 8 -9.42 11.15 4.44
N PHE A 9 -10.20 10.28 5.09
CA PHE A 9 -10.31 10.26 6.54
C PHE A 9 -8.95 10.01 7.22
N ILE A 10 -8.20 9.00 6.78
CA ILE A 10 -6.88 8.69 7.37
C ILE A 10 -5.90 9.86 7.13
N LYS A 11 -5.82 10.39 5.91
CA LYS A 11 -4.96 11.55 5.60
C LYS A 11 -5.30 12.77 6.45
N GLY A 12 -6.60 13.06 6.63
CA GLY A 12 -7.04 14.18 7.45
C GLY A 12 -6.72 14.05 8.95
N ASN A 13 -6.29 12.87 9.41
CA ASN A 13 -5.88 12.59 10.79
C ASN A 13 -4.36 12.38 10.94
N LEU A 14 -3.58 12.58 9.87
CA LEU A 14 -2.12 12.45 9.86
C LEU A 14 -1.49 13.80 9.49
N GLU A 15 -0.25 14.02 9.92
CA GLU A 15 0.53 15.17 9.43
C GLU A 15 1.00 14.93 7.98
N ASP A 16 1.18 16.02 7.24
CA ASP A 16 1.62 15.96 5.85
C ASP A 16 2.96 15.24 5.73
N GLY A 17 2.96 14.13 4.98
CA GLY A 17 4.15 13.33 4.74
C GLY A 17 4.38 12.14 5.69
N GLU A 18 3.51 11.93 6.70
CA GLU A 18 3.56 10.74 7.54
C GLU A 18 3.12 9.46 6.81
N ALA A 19 2.15 9.58 5.89
CA ALA A 19 1.68 8.46 5.10
C ALA A 19 2.63 8.17 3.91
N LEU A 20 3.16 6.95 3.87
CA LEU A 20 3.99 6.48 2.74
C LEU A 20 3.15 5.98 1.54
N GLY A 21 1.89 5.66 1.76
CA GLY A 21 0.95 5.15 0.77
C GLY A 21 -0.12 4.25 1.41
N PHE A 22 -0.96 3.65 0.58
CA PHE A 22 -2.09 2.82 0.99
C PHE A 22 -2.06 1.49 0.23
N ILE A 23 -2.48 0.41 0.90
CA ILE A 23 -2.66 -0.89 0.28
C ILE A 23 -4.14 -1.21 0.36
N HIS A 24 -4.78 -1.36 -0.80
CA HIS A 24 -6.21 -1.66 -0.82
C HIS A 24 -6.48 -3.11 -0.49
N TYR A 25 -7.65 -3.34 0.10
CA TYR A 25 -8.12 -4.69 0.34
C TYR A 25 -8.24 -5.44 -0.99
N ASN A 26 -7.60 -6.60 -1.08
CA ASN A 26 -7.63 -7.43 -2.27
C ASN A 26 -7.95 -8.88 -1.90
N GLN A 27 -9.15 -9.34 -2.28
CA GLN A 27 -9.62 -10.70 -1.99
C GLN A 27 -8.69 -11.77 -2.58
N GLN A 28 -8.09 -11.53 -3.75
CA GLN A 28 -7.22 -12.50 -4.41
C GLN A 28 -5.93 -12.74 -3.61
N VAL A 29 -5.41 -11.70 -2.95
CA VAL A 29 -4.26 -11.82 -2.03
C VAL A 29 -4.63 -12.75 -0.87
N ILE A 30 -5.82 -12.62 -0.30
CA ILE A 30 -6.29 -13.45 0.82
C ILE A 30 -6.53 -14.89 0.38
N ASP A 31 -7.14 -15.09 -0.79
CA ASP A 31 -7.41 -16.42 -1.31
C ASP A 31 -6.10 -17.15 -1.66
N SER A 32 -5.10 -16.43 -2.17
CA SER A 32 -3.77 -17.00 -2.45
C SER A 32 -3.07 -17.49 -1.19
N ASP A 33 -3.13 -16.71 -0.10
CA ASP A 33 -2.56 -17.08 1.20
C ASP A 33 -3.19 -18.38 1.72
N ARG A 34 -4.53 -18.48 1.65
CA ARG A 34 -5.29 -19.69 2.00
C ARG A 34 -4.96 -20.90 1.13
N ALA A 35 -4.59 -20.66 -0.13
CA ALA A 35 -4.23 -21.69 -1.10
C ALA A 35 -2.74 -22.07 -1.07
N ASN A 36 -1.93 -21.54 -0.14
CA ASN A 36 -0.47 -21.68 -0.13
C ASN A 36 0.20 -21.20 -1.43
N GLN A 37 -0.40 -20.20 -2.08
CA GLN A 37 0.15 -19.52 -3.25
C GLN A 37 0.74 -18.19 -2.82
N SER A 38 1.81 -17.77 -3.48
CA SER A 38 2.47 -16.50 -3.22
C SER A 38 1.51 -15.32 -3.43
N PRO A 39 1.21 -14.52 -2.40
CA PRO A 39 0.37 -13.32 -2.55
C PRO A 39 1.07 -12.22 -3.36
N TYR A 40 2.38 -12.34 -3.55
CA TYR A 40 3.12 -11.45 -4.43
C TYR A 40 2.70 -11.65 -5.89
N ASP A 41 2.45 -12.89 -6.34
CA ASP A 41 2.27 -13.21 -7.75
C ASP A 41 0.85 -12.99 -8.26
N ILE A 42 -0.14 -12.96 -7.36
CA ILE A 42 -1.57 -12.92 -7.70
C ILE A 42 -2.10 -11.54 -8.10
N SER A 43 -1.56 -10.45 -7.54
CA SER A 43 -2.13 -9.10 -7.74
C SER A 43 -1.09 -8.08 -8.20
N GLU A 44 -1.21 -7.66 -9.46
CA GLU A 44 -0.38 -6.56 -9.98
C GLU A 44 -0.68 -5.23 -9.30
N ALA A 45 -1.95 -4.95 -9.01
CA ALA A 45 -2.36 -3.73 -8.32
C ALA A 45 -1.68 -3.61 -6.95
N THR A 46 -1.76 -4.66 -6.15
CA THR A 46 -1.13 -4.72 -4.82
C THR A 46 0.41 -4.62 -4.92
N ARG A 47 1.03 -5.26 -5.92
CA ARG A 47 2.46 -5.09 -6.18
C ARG A 47 2.82 -3.63 -6.50
N ASN A 48 1.99 -2.93 -7.27
CA ASN A 48 2.24 -1.55 -7.65
C ASN A 48 2.10 -0.59 -6.46
N GLU A 49 1.12 -0.82 -5.57
CA GLU A 49 0.98 -0.09 -4.29
C GLU A 49 2.22 -0.27 -3.40
N ILE A 50 2.68 -1.51 -3.22
CA ILE A 50 3.88 -1.82 -2.44
C ILE A 50 5.12 -1.14 -3.04
N LYS A 51 5.25 -1.14 -4.38
CA LYS A 51 6.35 -0.46 -5.07
C LYS A 51 6.30 1.05 -4.85
N ALA A 52 5.13 1.67 -4.89
CA ALA A 52 4.97 3.10 -4.62
C ALA A 52 5.41 3.45 -3.19
N ILE A 53 4.97 2.66 -2.18
CA ILE A 53 5.39 2.82 -0.78
C ILE A 53 6.91 2.68 -0.64
N LYS A 54 7.50 1.65 -1.26
CA LYS A 54 8.95 1.44 -1.24
C LYS A 54 9.70 2.63 -1.86
N ASN A 55 9.25 3.14 -3.01
CA ASN A 55 9.88 4.26 -3.68
C ASN A 55 9.84 5.51 -2.80
N ARG A 56 8.69 5.81 -2.20
CA ARG A 56 8.53 6.94 -1.28
C ARG A 56 9.47 6.83 -0.08
N LEU A 57 9.60 5.64 0.50
CA LEU A 57 10.53 5.39 1.60
C LEU A 57 12.00 5.62 1.20
N VAL A 58 12.39 5.17 0.00
CA VAL A 58 13.75 5.36 -0.53
C VAL A 58 14.01 6.84 -0.81
N GLU A 59 13.05 7.57 -1.39
CA GLU A 59 13.15 9.01 -1.58
C GLU A 59 13.42 9.74 -0.27
N ILE A 60 12.63 9.46 0.78
CA ILE A 60 12.80 10.08 2.10
C ILE A 60 14.18 9.75 2.68
N LYS A 61 14.63 8.49 2.59
CA LYS A 61 15.96 8.10 3.06
C LYS A 61 17.09 8.85 2.33
N ASN A 62 16.97 9.01 1.01
CA ASN A 62 17.98 9.68 0.20
C ASN A 62 18.03 11.19 0.44
N HIS A 63 16.92 11.84 0.80
CA HIS A 63 16.91 13.28 1.14
C HIS A 63 17.44 13.56 2.56
N ASN A 64 17.44 12.56 3.45
CA ASN A 64 17.94 12.67 4.82
C ASN A 64 19.40 12.19 4.98
N SER A 65 20.08 11.83 3.88
CA SER A 65 21.46 11.32 3.85
C SER A 65 22.47 12.38 3.41
#